data_AF-A0A3G6RCQ9-F1
#
_entry.id   AF-A0A3G6RCQ9-F1
#
_cell.length_a   1.000
_cell.length_b   1.000
_cell.length_c   1.000
_cell.angle_alpha   90.00
_cell.angle_beta   90.00
_cell.angle_gamma   90.00
#
_symmetry.space_group_name_H-M   'P 1'
#
loop_
_entity.id
_entity.type
_entity.pdbx_description
1 polymer ?
#
loop_
_entity_poly.entity_id
_entity_poly.type
_entity_poly.pdbx_seq_one_letter_code
_entity_poly.pdbx_strand_id
1 'polypeptide(L)' 'MGSLFENNKFEVEIQGLKIAVIEYTVKDQQVFRLLFNDGRPPLNISRAKTWNGEMWMSIPQGRQQEADVFGNEISKHLKE' A
#
# COMPACT_ATOMS: atom_id res chain seq x y z
N MET A 1 -9.24 13.49 23.01
CA MET A 1 -9.94 12.51 22.16
C MET A 1 -9.47 12.72 20.73
N GLY A 2 -8.38 12.05 20.34
CA GLY A 2 -7.90 12.05 18.96
C GLY A 2 -8.65 10.99 18.16
N SER A 3 -9.07 11.35 16.94
CA SER A 3 -9.76 10.44 16.02
C SER A 3 -8.97 9.14 15.85
N LEU A 4 -9.56 8.00 16.21
CA LEU A 4 -8.96 6.65 16.11
C LEU A 4 -8.77 6.14 14.67
N PHE A 5 -8.82 7.03 13.69
CA PHE A 5 -8.74 6.75 12.26
C PHE A 5 -7.97 7.87 11.55
N GLU A 6 -6.72 8.13 11.95
CA GLU A 6 -5.77 8.85 11.08
C GLU A 6 -5.45 7.95 9.88
N ASN A 7 -6.38 7.86 8.93
CA ASN A 7 -6.09 7.27 7.64
C ASN A 7 -5.21 8.30 6.91
N ASN A 8 -3.89 8.09 6.92
CA ASN A 8 -3.00 8.88 6.09
C ASN A 8 -3.35 8.58 4.64
N LYS A 9 -3.82 9.61 3.93
CA LYS A 9 -4.12 9.55 2.51
C LYS A 9 -3.14 10.43 1.78
N PHE A 10 -2.51 9.87 0.75
CA PHE A 10 -1.65 10.60 -0.13
C PHE A 10 -1.80 10.08 -1.56
N GLU A 11 -1.44 10.91 -2.52
CA GLU A 11 -1.45 10.54 -3.93
C GLU A 11 0.00 10.35 -4.40
N VAL A 12 0.22 9.31 -5.20
CA VAL A 12 1.48 9.06 -5.88
C VAL A 12 1.23 8.89 -7.37
N GLU A 13 2.19 9.30 -8.19
CA GLU A 13 2.18 9.06 -9.62
C GLU A 13 3.28 8.06 -9.97
N ILE A 14 2.87 6.88 -10.43
CA ILE A 14 3.79 5.78 -10.77
C ILE A 14 3.60 5.47 -12.24
N GLN A 15 4.63 5.70 -13.06
CA GLN A 15 4.58 5.46 -14.52
C GLN A 15 3.43 6.21 -15.22
N GLY A 16 3.10 7.43 -14.77
CA GLY A 16 1.98 8.22 -15.32
C GLY A 16 0.59 7.79 -14.81
N LEU A 17 0.52 6.78 -13.94
CA LEU A 17 -0.71 6.34 -13.28
C LEU A 17 -0.85 7.05 -11.93
N LYS A 18 -1.94 7.78 -11.72
CA LYS A 18 -2.23 8.38 -10.41
C LYS A 18 -2.90 7.36 -9.51
N ILE A 19 -2.33 7.21 -8.32
CA ILE A 19 -2.76 6.22 -7.35
C ILE A 19 -3.00 6.95 -6.03
N ALA A 20 -4.24 6.89 -5.55
CA ALA A 20 -4.54 7.33 -4.20
C ALA A 20 -4.24 6.18 -3.23
N VAL A 21 -3.31 6.43 -2.32
CA VAL A 21 -2.87 5.50 -1.28
C VAL A 21 -3.58 5.88 0.02
N ILE A 22 -4.26 4.90 0.60
CA ILE A 22 -4.95 5.04 1.89
C ILE A 22 -4.31 4.05 2.85
N GLU A 23 -3.63 4.58 3.86
CA GLU A 23 -3.05 3.78 4.92
C GLU A 23 -4.07 3.51 6.03
N TYR A 24 -4.12 2.28 6.51
CA TYR A 24 -4.92 1.88 7.68
C TYR A 24 -4.29 0.69 8.39
N THR A 25 -4.45 0.64 9.71
CA THR A 25 -3.95 -0.46 10.54
C THR A 25 -5.06 -1.46 10.82
N VAL A 26 -4.82 -2.75 10.57
CA VAL A 26 -5.74 -3.85 10.86
C VAL A 26 -5.03 -4.87 11.74
N LYS A 27 -5.48 -5.07 12.99
CA LYS A 27 -4.88 -6.04 13.92
C LYS A 27 -3.35 -5.91 14.02
N ASP A 28 -2.87 -4.69 14.23
CA ASP A 28 -1.44 -4.33 14.30
C ASP A 28 -0.63 -4.54 13.00
N GLN A 29 -1.30 -4.83 11.89
CA GLN A 29 -0.70 -4.89 10.56
C GLN A 29 -1.01 -3.62 9.77
N GLN A 30 0.03 -2.98 9.23
CA GLN A 30 -0.11 -1.81 8.36
C GLN A 30 -0.55 -2.27 6.96
N VAL A 31 -1.67 -1.73 6.50
CA VAL A 31 -2.27 -2.04 5.20
C VAL A 31 -2.44 -0.76 4.41
N PHE A 32 -2.14 -0.84 3.12
CA PHE A 32 -2.25 0.26 2.18
C PHE A 32 -3.25 -0.14 1.10
N ARG A 33 -4.32 0.64 0.94
CA ARG A 33 -5.26 0.50 -0.16
C ARG A 33 -4.86 1.44 -1.27
N LEU A 34 -4.67 0.88 -2.45
CA LEU A 34 -4.33 1.56 -3.69
C LEU A 34 -5.60 1.68 -4.53
N LEU A 35 -5.98 2.93 -4.81
CA LEU A 35 -7.06 3.27 -5.73
C LEU A 35 -6.44 3.82 -7.01
N PHE A 36 -6.65 3.11 -8.10
CA PHE A 36 -6.09 3.47 -9.41
C PHE A 36 -7.06 4.33 -10.20
N ASN A 37 -6.55 5.39 -10.84
CA ASN A 37 -7.36 6.31 -11.63
C ASN A 37 -7.73 5.77 -13.03
N ASP A 38 -7.21 4.62 -13.44
CA ASP A 38 -7.48 3.97 -14.73
C ASP A 38 -8.66 2.98 -14.71
N GLY A 39 -9.33 2.87 -13.56
CA GLY A 39 -10.51 2.02 -13.39
C GLY A 39 -10.22 0.56 -13.07
N ARG A 40 -8.95 0.14 -12.90
CA ARG A 40 -8.64 -1.21 -12.44
C ARG A 40 -9.09 -1.42 -10.98
N PRO A 41 -9.34 -2.68 -10.55
CA PRO A 41 -9.77 -2.95 -9.18
C PRO A 41 -8.73 -2.44 -8.16
N PRO A 42 -9.19 -1.92 -7.00
CA PRO A 42 -8.31 -1.56 -5.90
C PRO A 42 -7.37 -2.71 -5.51
N LEU A 43 -6.17 -2.37 -5.06
CA LEU A 43 -5.23 -3.34 -4.53
C LEU A 43 -4.95 -2.99 -3.07
N ASN A 44 -5.18 -3.93 -2.15
CA ASN A 44 -4.67 -3.78 -0.80
C ASN A 44 -3.32 -4.50 -0.71
N ILE A 45 -2.33 -3.81 -0.16
CA ILE A 45 -1.01 -4.37 0.11
C ILE A 45 -0.68 -4.20 1.59
N SER A 46 0.19 -5.05 2.11
CA SER A 46 0.71 -4.91 3.47
C SER A 46 2.19 -5.24 3.51
N ARG A 47 2.93 -4.63 4.43
CA ARG A 47 4.33 -4.95 4.68
C ARG A 47 4.41 -6.10 5.68
N ALA A 48 5.17 -7.13 5.36
CA ALA A 48 5.47 -8.23 6.27
C ALA A 48 6.99 -8.39 6.44
N LYS A 49 7.41 -8.62 7.69
CA LYS A 49 8.79 -9.01 8.00
C LYS A 49 8.95 -10.50 7.79
N THR A 50 9.85 -10.87 6.90
CA THR A 50 10.25 -12.25 6.63
C THR A 50 11.69 -12.47 7.09
N TRP A 51 12.13 -13.72 7.11
CA TRP A 51 13.52 -14.08 7.42
C TRP A 51 14.54 -13.48 6.43
N ASN A 52 14.09 -13.12 5.23
CA ASN A 52 14.91 -12.51 4.18
C ASN A 52 14.71 -10.98 4.08
N GLY A 53 14.16 -10.36 5.13
CA GLY A 53 13.85 -8.93 5.16
C GLY A 53 12.37 -8.62 4.96
N GLU A 54 12.07 -7.39 4.61
CA GLU A 54 10.70 -6.92 4.45
C GLU A 54 10.18 -7.19 3.04
N MET A 55 8.95 -7.71 2.96
CA MET A 55 8.28 -8.04 1.71
C MET A 55 6.89 -7.41 1.69
N TRP A 56 6.50 -6.91 0.53
CA TRP A 56 5.15 -6.42 0.27
C TRP A 56 4.25 -7.58 -0.11
N MET A 57 3.04 -7.68 0.44
CA MET A 57 2.11 -8.78 0.15
C MET A 57 0.78 -8.24 -0.37
N SER A 58 0.22 -8.90 -1.39
CA SER A 58 -1.12 -8.58 -1.91
C SER A 58 -2.26 -9.21 -1.08
N ILE A 59 -3.34 -8.47 -0.87
CA ILE A 59 -4.54 -8.92 -0.15
C ILE A 59 -5.82 -8.59 -0.96
N PRO A 60 -6.58 -9.58 -1.46
CA PRO A 60 -6.27 -11.02 -1.46
C PRO A 60 -5.09 -11.36 -2.40
N GLN A 61 -4.57 -12.58 -2.26
CA GLN A 61 -3.46 -13.09 -3.06
C GLN A 61 -3.79 -13.11 -4.56
N GLY A 62 -2.75 -13.04 -5.41
CA GLY A 62 -2.86 -13.10 -6.87
C GLY A 62 -2.33 -11.86 -7.59
N ARG A 63 -2.01 -10.79 -6.86
CA ARG A 63 -1.44 -9.54 -7.39
C ARG A 63 -0.08 -9.23 -6.75
N GLN A 64 0.70 -10.28 -6.50
CA GLN A 64 1.97 -10.18 -5.76
C GLN A 64 2.99 -9.30 -6.49
N GLN A 65 3.13 -9.46 -7.81
CA GLN A 65 4.02 -8.63 -8.63
C GLN A 65 3.65 -7.14 -8.55
N GLU A 66 2.36 -6.82 -8.53
CA GLU A 66 1.90 -5.45 -8.34
C GLU A 66 2.17 -4.95 -6.92
N ALA A 67 2.00 -5.80 -5.90
CA ALA A 67 2.33 -5.45 -4.52
C ALA A 67 3.81 -5.11 -4.33
N ASP A 68 4.71 -5.88 -4.94
CA ASP A 68 6.15 -5.59 -4.92
C ASP A 68 6.46 -4.27 -5.64
N VAL A 69 5.88 -4.02 -6.81
CA VAL A 69 6.12 -2.78 -7.57
C VAL A 69 5.60 -1.55 -6.81
N PHE A 70 4.31 -1.55 -6.45
CA PHE A 70 3.69 -0.39 -5.82
C PHE A 70 4.18 -0.20 -4.38
N GLY A 71 4.40 -1.28 -3.63
CA GLY A 71 4.94 -1.23 -2.28
C GLY A 71 6.31 -0.57 -2.21
N ASN A 72 7.22 -0.93 -3.14
CA ASN A 72 8.54 -0.30 -3.20
C ASN A 72 8.46 1.20 -3.50
N GLU A 73 7.55 1.63 -4.37
CA GLU A 73 7.34 3.06 -4.63
C GLU A 73 6.73 3.79 -3.43
N ILE A 74 5.88 3.12 -2.67
CA ILE A 74 5.30 3.66 -1.43
C ILE A 74 6.37 3.81 -0.35
N SER A 75 7.24 2.83 -0.14
CA SER A 75 8.39 2.94 0.79
C SER A 75 9.23 4.19 0.50
N LYS A 76 9.55 4.43 -0.78
CA LYS A 76 10.30 5.63 -1.20
C LYS A 76 9.60 6.93 -0.82
N HIS A 77 8.28 6.99 -0.95
CA HIS A 77 7.49 8.17 -0.58
C HIS A 77 7.39 8.36 0.93
N LEU A 78 7.29 7.26 1.69
CA LEU A 78 7.26 7.28 3.15
C LEU A 78 8.65 7.53 3.78
N LYS A 79 9.72 7.52 2.97
CA LYS A 79 11.12 7.62 3.40
C LYS A 79 11.52 6.48 4.35
N GLU A 80 10.93 5.30 4.14
CA GLU A 80 11.19 4.06 4.88
C GLU A 80 11.94 3.01 4.06
#